data_AF-A0A484N657-F1
#
_entry.id   AF-A0A484N657-F1
#
_cell.length_a   1.000
_cell.length_b   1.000
_cell.length_c   1.000
_cell.angle_alpha   90.00
_cell.angle_beta   90.00
_cell.angle_gamma   90.00
#
_symmetry.space_group_name_H-M   'P 1'
#
loop_
_entity.id
_entity.type
_entity.pdbx_description
1 polymer ?
#
loop_
_entity_poly.entity_id
_entity_poly.type
_entity_poly.pdbx_seq_one_letter_code
_entity_poly.pdbx_strand_id
1 'polypeptide(L)'
;MTKFRKLNRPVAHRVSMLRTMVSQLVKHERIETTVAKAKELRRLADNMVQLGKEGTLCAARRAARRAAGFVRGDDVLHKLFTELAYRYK
;
A
#
# COMPACT_ATOMS: atom_id res chain seq x y z
N MET A 1 14.61 -5.35 13.04
CA MET A 1 14.02 -4.15 12.40
C MET A 1 14.53 -4.08 10.95
N THR A 2 13.70 -4.43 9.97
CA THR A 2 14.17 -4.58 8.57
C THR A 2 14.53 -3.22 7.96
N LYS A 3 15.77 -3.09 7.48
CA LYS A 3 16.39 -1.85 7.00
C LYS A 3 15.90 -1.51 5.59
N PHE A 4 14.99 -0.54 5.45
CA PHE A 4 14.59 -0.01 4.14
C PHE A 4 15.79 0.56 3.38
N ARG A 5 15.84 0.39 2.05
CA ARG A 5 16.84 1.08 1.22
C ARG A 5 16.64 2.59 1.35
N LYS A 6 17.73 3.34 1.53
CA LYS A 6 17.66 4.81 1.72
C LYS A 6 17.21 5.57 0.46
N LEU A 7 17.32 4.96 -0.72
CA LEU A 7 16.91 5.51 -2.03
C LEU A 7 17.45 6.93 -2.30
N ASN A 8 18.58 7.27 -1.69
CA ASN A 8 19.20 8.59 -1.67
C ASN A 8 18.22 9.74 -1.35
N ARG A 9 17.30 9.54 -0.40
CA ARG A 9 16.28 10.53 -0.02
C ARG A 9 16.15 10.66 1.50
N PRO A 10 15.83 11.87 2.01
CA PRO A 10 15.49 12.04 3.42
C PRO A 10 14.25 11.22 3.76
N VAL A 11 14.11 10.86 5.04
CA VAL A 11 13.10 9.90 5.51
C VAL A 11 11.69 10.34 5.15
N ALA A 12 11.34 11.61 5.40
CA ALA A 12 10.02 12.16 5.11
C ALA A 12 9.66 12.04 3.62
N HIS A 13 10.58 12.44 2.73
CA HIS A 13 10.36 12.36 1.28
C HIS A 13 10.24 10.91 0.82
N ARG A 14 11.08 10.00 1.34
CA ARG A 14 11.01 8.58 1.00
C ARG A 14 9.67 7.96 1.36
N VAL A 15 9.16 8.24 2.56
CA VAL A 15 7.85 7.75 3.00
C VAL A 15 6.73 8.32 2.13
N SER A 16 6.75 9.63 1.85
CA SER A 16 5.76 10.27 0.98
C SER A 16 5.74 9.68 -0.43
N MET A 17 6.92 9.45 -1.01
CA MET A 17 7.07 8.82 -2.33
C MET A 17 6.50 7.39 -2.34
N LEU A 18 6.85 6.57 -1.34
CA LEU A 18 6.37 5.18 -1.25
C LEU A 18 4.84 5.13 -1.10
N ARG A 19 4.25 6.00 -0.28
CA ARG A 19 2.79 6.12 -0.14
C ARG A 19 2.10 6.46 -1.46
N THR A 20 2.68 7.40 -2.21
CA THR A 20 2.15 7.81 -3.52
C THR A 20 2.21 6.67 -4.52
N MET A 21 3.35 5.97 -4.61
CA MET A 21 3.51 4.86 -5.55
C MET A 21 2.60 3.66 -5.21
N VAL A 22 2.39 3.35 -3.92
CA VAL A 22 1.43 2.30 -3.52
C VAL A 22 0.00 2.68 -3.92
N SER A 23 -0.38 3.94 -3.72
CA SER A 23 -1.71 4.43 -4.12
C SER A 23 -1.90 4.35 -5.64
N GLN A 24 -0.87 4.72 -6.41
CA GLN A 24 -0.86 4.59 -7.86
C GLN A 24 -0.91 3.13 -8.33
N LEU A 25 -0.19 2.22 -7.66
CA LEU A 25 -0.23 0.79 -7.99
C LEU A 25 -1.64 0.22 -7.80
N VAL A 26 -2.31 0.56 -6.70
CA VAL A 26 -3.68 0.07 -6.46
C VAL A 26 -4.66 0.68 -7.46
N LYS A 27 -4.51 1.97 -7.78
CA LYS A 27 -5.37 2.66 -8.75
C LYS A 27 -5.24 2.07 -10.16
N HIS A 28 -4.01 1.96 -10.66
CA HIS A 28 -3.71 1.62 -12.06
C HIS A 28 -3.38 0.14 -12.30
N GLU A 29 -3.31 -0.69 -11.24
CA GLU A 29 -2.93 -2.11 -11.24
C GLU A 29 -1.50 -2.44 -11.72
N ARG A 30 -0.88 -1.58 -12.52
CA ARG A 30 0.50 -1.69 -12.98
C ARG A 30 1.17 -0.32 -12.98
N ILE A 31 2.44 -0.28 -12.56
CA ILE A 31 3.29 0.90 -12.65
C ILE A 31 4.67 0.50 -13.16
N GLU A 32 5.31 1.38 -13.91
CA GLU A 32 6.69 1.21 -14.35
C GLU A 32 7.61 2.09 -13.49
N THR A 33 8.62 1.47 -12.89
CA THR A 33 9.53 2.15 -11.97
C THR A 33 10.87 1.45 -11.91
N THR A 34 11.86 2.09 -11.28
CA THR A 34 13.19 1.50 -11.10
C THR A 34 13.14 0.28 -10.18
N VAL A 35 13.96 -0.74 -10.47
CA VAL A 35 14.02 -2.00 -9.71
C VAL A 35 14.21 -1.77 -8.19
N ALA A 36 15.05 -0.81 -7.81
CA ALA A 36 15.30 -0.51 -6.39
C ALA A 36 14.03 0.01 -5.67
N LYS A 37 13.22 0.85 -6.34
CA LYS A 37 11.95 1.34 -5.79
C LYS A 37 10.91 0.21 -5.76
N ALA A 38 10.84 -0.61 -6.81
CA ALA A 38 9.91 -1.74 -6.88
C ALA A 38 10.12 -2.74 -5.74
N LYS A 39 11.38 -3.08 -5.42
CA LYS A 39 11.70 -3.99 -4.31
C LYS A 39 11.20 -3.48 -2.95
N GLU A 40 11.30 -2.17 -2.69
CA GLU A 40 10.78 -1.57 -1.45
C GLU A 40 9.26 -1.47 -1.46
N LEU A 41 8.68 -1.15 -2.62
CA LEU A 41 7.25 -1.02 -2.80
C LEU A 41 6.51 -2.34 -2.59
N ARG A 42 7.08 -3.45 -3.06
CA ARG A 42 6.49 -4.80 -2.92
C ARG A 42 6.02 -5.09 -1.50
N ARG A 43 6.88 -4.89 -0.50
CA ARG A 43 6.54 -5.16 0.90
C ARG A 43 5.38 -4.31 1.40
N LEU A 44 5.30 -3.05 0.97
CA LEU A 44 4.23 -2.15 1.38
C LEU A 44 2.92 -2.51 0.70
N ALA A 45 2.96 -2.84 -0.59
CA ALA A 45 1.79 -3.28 -1.35
C ALA A 45 1.21 -4.58 -0.77
N ASP A 46 2.05 -5.57 -0.50
CA ASP A 46 1.65 -6.85 0.09
C ASP A 46 0.95 -6.65 1.45
N ASN A 47 1.53 -5.80 2.31
CA ASN A 47 0.92 -5.46 3.60
C ASN A 47 -0.44 -4.77 3.45
N MET A 48 -0.60 -3.87 2.48
CA MET A 48 -1.89 -3.22 2.25
C MET A 48 -2.94 -4.23 1.80
N VAL A 49 -2.60 -5.10 0.84
CA VAL A 49 -3.50 -6.16 0.37
C VAL A 49 -3.88 -7.11 1.51
N GLN A 50 -2.94 -7.46 2.39
CA GLN A 50 -3.22 -8.32 3.54
C GLN A 50 -4.23 -7.68 4.52
N LEU A 51 -4.11 -6.37 4.77
CA LEU A 51 -5.09 -5.63 5.57
C LEU A 51 -6.49 -5.67 4.95
N GLY A 52 -6.58 -5.70 3.62
CA GLY A 52 -7.84 -5.85 2.88
C GLY A 52 -8.51 -7.21 3.05
N LYS A 53 -7.72 -8.27 3.24
CA LYS A 53 -8.22 -9.67 3.39
C LYS A 53 -8.76 -10.00 4.78
N GLU A 54 -8.44 -9.21 5.80
CA GLU A 54 -8.86 -9.50 7.19
C GLU A 54 -10.39 -9.39 7.35
N GLY A 55 -11.07 -10.53 7.46
CA GLY A 55 -12.53 -10.65 7.28
C GLY A 55 -13.45 -10.32 8.46
N THR A 56 -12.95 -9.85 9.61
CA THR A 56 -13.84 -9.45 10.73
C THR A 56 -14.16 -7.96 10.67
N LEU A 57 -15.38 -7.55 11.07
CA LEU A 57 -15.79 -6.13 11.04
C LEU A 57 -14.84 -5.21 11.86
N CYS A 58 -14.37 -5.69 13.01
CA CYS A 58 -13.41 -4.97 13.86
C CYS A 58 -12.00 -4.94 13.25
N ALA A 59 -11.58 -6.00 12.54
CA ALA A 59 -10.32 -5.98 11.80
C ALA A 59 -10.42 -5.04 10.60
N ALA A 60 -11.47 -5.14 9.78
CA ALA A 60 -11.73 -4.29 8.63
C ALA A 60 -11.75 -2.80 8.99
N ARG A 61 -12.42 -2.38 10.09
CA ARG A 61 -12.39 -0.98 10.56
C ARG A 61 -11.00 -0.51 11.03
N ARG A 62 -10.21 -1.38 11.67
CA ARG A 62 -8.85 -1.05 12.09
C ARG A 62 -7.90 -1.01 10.88
N ALA A 63 -8.04 -1.96 9.97
CA ALA A 63 -7.35 -2.03 8.70
C ALA A 63 -7.64 -0.81 7.84
N ALA A 64 -8.90 -0.41 7.69
CA ALA A 64 -9.31 0.78 6.96
C ALA A 64 -8.68 2.06 7.54
N ARG A 65 -8.66 2.21 8.87
CA ARG A 65 -7.97 3.35 9.51
C ARG A 65 -6.45 3.36 9.28
N ARG A 66 -5.81 2.19 9.33
CA ARG A 66 -4.37 2.05 9.05
C ARG A 66 -4.06 2.33 7.57
N ALA A 67 -4.89 1.82 6.67
CA ALA A 67 -4.78 2.04 5.23
C ALA A 67 -5.04 3.51 4.87
N ALA A 68 -6.07 4.15 5.42
CA ALA A 68 -6.36 5.57 5.24
C ALA A 68 -5.21 6.47 5.72
N GLY A 69 -4.49 6.06 6.78
CA GLY A 69 -3.30 6.77 7.24
C GLY A 69 -2.10 6.68 6.30
N PHE A 70 -2.11 5.76 5.32
CA PHE A 70 -0.97 5.45 4.45
C PHE A 70 -1.24 5.69 2.95
N VAL A 71 -2.37 5.19 2.45
CA VAL A 71 -2.86 5.34 1.08
C VAL A 71 -3.54 6.68 0.93
N ARG A 72 -3.38 7.30 -0.25
CA ARG A 72 -4.03 8.57 -0.58
C ARG A 72 -5.24 8.31 -1.50
N GLY A 73 -6.40 8.84 -1.11
CA GLY A 73 -7.65 8.80 -1.88
C GLY A 73 -8.62 7.71 -1.42
N ASP A 74 -9.89 8.08 -1.29
CA ASP A 74 -10.97 7.20 -0.81
C ASP A 74 -11.30 6.09 -1.82
N ASP A 75 -11.24 6.39 -3.12
CA ASP A 75 -11.47 5.41 -4.20
C ASP A 75 -10.49 4.24 -4.12
N VAL A 76 -9.23 4.54 -3.81
CA VAL A 76 -8.16 3.55 -3.71
C VAL A 76 -8.40 2.63 -2.52
N LEU A 77 -8.90 3.20 -1.42
CA LEU A 77 -9.27 2.44 -0.22
C LEU A 77 -10.47 1.53 -0.52
N HIS A 78 -11.50 2.04 -1.19
CA HIS A 78 -12.66 1.25 -1.59
C HIS A 78 -12.25 0.06 -2.47
N LYS A 79 -11.44 0.29 -3.50
CA LYS A 79 -10.94 -0.75 -4.41
C LYS A 79 -10.14 -1.84 -3.67
N LEU A 80 -9.41 -1.46 -2.62
CA LEU A 80 -8.60 -2.37 -1.84
C LEU A 80 -9.43 -3.38 -1.03
N PHE A 81 -10.49 -2.89 -0.37
CA PHE A 81 -11.36 -3.73 0.47
C PHE A 81 -12.47 -4.46 -0.31
N THR A 82 -12.70 -4.11 -1.58
CA THR A 82 -13.70 -4.76 -2.43
C THR A 82 -13.04 -5.69 -3.43
N GLU A 83 -12.50 -5.14 -4.52
CA GLU A 83 -11.96 -5.90 -5.65
C GLU A 83 -10.70 -6.69 -5.29
N LEU A 84 -9.71 -6.05 -4.69
CA LEU A 84 -8.42 -6.69 -4.39
C LEU A 84 -8.54 -7.72 -3.26
N ALA A 85 -9.37 -7.45 -2.25
CA ALA A 85 -9.65 -8.39 -1.18
C ALA A 85 -10.32 -9.67 -1.70
N TYR A 86 -11.27 -9.54 -2.64
CA TYR A 86 -11.95 -10.69 -3.25
C TYR A 86 -11.05 -11.46 -4.22
N ARG A 87 -10.28 -10.75 -5.06
CA ARG A 87 -9.41 -11.36 -6.09
C ARG A 87 -8.30 -12.24 -5.50
N TYR A 88 -7.73 -11.83 -4.37
CA TYR A 88 -6.59 -12.51 -3.76
C TYR A 88 -6.96 -13.35 -2.53
N LYS A 89 -8.21 -13.80 -2.43
CA LYS A 89 -8.70 -14.59 -1.29
C LYS A 89 -7.92 -15.90 -1.11
#